data_AF-A0A2H0XE30-F1
#
_entry.id   AF-A0A2H0XE30-F1
#
_cell.length_a   1.000
_cell.length_b   1.000
_cell.length_c   1.000
_cell.angle_alpha   90.00
_cell.angle_beta   90.00
_cell.angle_gamma   90.00
#
_symmetry.space_group_name_H-M   'P 1'
#
loop_
_entity.id
_entity.type
_entity.pdbx_description
1 polymer ?
#
loop_
_entity_poly.entity_id
_entity_poly.type
_entity_poly.pdbx_seq_one_letter_code
_entity_poly.pdbx_strand_id
1 'polypeptide(L)'
;MENYKRLNTYVLATVIFDLTDSFCKKYISYKSRTNDQMVQAARSGKQNIAEGYSLASTEGYIKLLGVAKASFKELSADYEDYLRQNKLTIWIKDDPRIRAFRDFRASWIDSEGNYPNTPKIPNSPEEFANMLLTFCQMETYMLYKQGLALEEKFVKEGGFSENLFKKRLARKYSSF
;
A
#
# COMPACT_ATOMS: atom_id res chain seq x y z
N MET A 1 -1.33 -7.73 -18.17
CA MET A 1 -1.20 -7.40 -16.74
C MET A 1 -2.51 -7.69 -16.01
N GLU A 2 -2.45 -8.34 -14.84
CA GLU A 2 -3.64 -8.55 -13.97
C GLU A 2 -4.27 -7.21 -13.53
N ASN A 3 -5.57 -7.21 -13.23
CA ASN A 3 -6.30 -5.96 -13.00
C ASN A 3 -5.90 -5.22 -11.71
N TYR A 4 -5.57 -5.92 -10.63
CA TYR A 4 -5.13 -5.26 -9.38
C TYR A 4 -3.84 -4.46 -9.58
N LYS A 5 -2.99 -4.86 -10.53
CA LYS A 5 -1.76 -4.13 -10.83
C LYS A 5 -2.04 -2.75 -11.43
N ARG A 6 -3.26 -2.46 -11.88
CA ARG A 6 -3.67 -1.11 -12.34
C ARG A 6 -4.02 -0.16 -11.19
N LEU A 7 -4.11 -0.64 -9.95
CA LEU A 7 -4.39 0.21 -8.80
C LEU A 7 -3.16 1.04 -8.45
N ASN A 8 -3.33 2.36 -8.35
CA ASN A 8 -2.24 3.26 -7.94
C ASN A 8 -1.64 2.86 -6.57
N THR A 9 -2.47 2.37 -5.65
CA THR A 9 -2.06 1.82 -4.34
C THR A 9 -1.15 0.61 -4.51
N TYR A 10 -1.49 -0.31 -5.41
CA TYR A 10 -0.65 -1.47 -5.67
C TYR A 10 0.71 -1.08 -6.31
N VAL A 11 0.72 -0.12 -7.24
CA VAL A 11 1.96 0.34 -7.86
C VAL A 11 2.88 1.01 -6.84
N LEU A 12 2.35 1.94 -6.02
CA LEU A 12 3.14 2.60 -4.98
C LEU A 12 3.58 1.61 -3.89
N ALA A 13 2.73 0.68 -3.47
CA ALA A 13 3.10 -0.41 -2.56
C ALA A 13 4.25 -1.28 -3.11
N THR A 14 4.32 -1.47 -4.42
CA THR A 14 5.43 -2.18 -5.07
C THR A 14 6.73 -1.38 -4.97
N VAL A 15 6.69 -0.08 -5.26
CA VAL A 15 7.85 0.81 -5.07
C VAL A 15 8.32 0.82 -3.61
N ILE A 16 7.39 0.93 -2.66
CA ILE A 16 7.72 0.89 -1.22
C ILE A 16 8.41 -0.42 -0.87
N PHE A 17 7.90 -1.56 -1.33
CA PHE A 17 8.52 -2.87 -1.06
C PHE A 17 9.95 -2.95 -1.58
N ASP A 18 10.18 -2.61 -2.85
CA ASP A 18 11.51 -2.71 -3.47
C ASP A 18 12.53 -1.76 -2.81
N LEU A 19 12.08 -0.55 -2.45
CA LEU A 19 12.91 0.44 -1.76
C LEU A 19 13.14 0.07 -0.29
N THR A 20 12.17 -0.55 0.39
CA THR A 20 12.33 -1.05 1.77
C THR A 20 13.39 -2.14 1.82
N ASP A 21 13.32 -3.12 0.92
CA ASP A 21 14.34 -4.16 0.79
C ASP A 21 15.74 -3.57 0.54
N SER A 22 15.83 -2.59 -0.37
CA SER A 22 17.08 -1.87 -0.65
C SER A 22 17.61 -1.10 0.56
N PHE A 23 16.75 -0.41 1.30
CA PHE A 23 17.09 0.32 2.51
C PHE A 23 17.59 -0.63 3.61
N CYS A 24 16.84 -1.69 3.88
CA CYS A 24 17.17 -2.69 4.88
C CYS A 24 18.51 -3.36 4.57
N LYS A 25 18.77 -3.78 3.32
CA LYS A 25 20.07 -4.34 2.90
C LYS A 25 21.24 -3.39 3.12
N LYS A 26 21.03 -2.09 2.97
CA LYS A 26 22.10 -1.08 3.04
C LYS A 26 22.37 -0.59 4.45
N TYR A 27 21.33 -0.43 5.28
CA TYR A 27 21.42 0.31 6.54
C TYR A 27 21.02 -0.48 7.78
N ILE A 28 20.48 -1.69 7.64
CA ILE A 28 20.06 -2.53 8.75
C ILE A 28 20.81 -3.86 8.66
N SER A 29 21.41 -4.28 9.79
CA SER A 29 22.07 -5.58 9.86
C SER A 29 21.13 -6.70 9.39
N TYR A 30 21.61 -7.55 8.49
CA TYR A 30 20.84 -8.70 7.96
C TYR A 30 20.44 -9.71 9.05
N LYS A 31 21.12 -9.69 10.20
CA LYS A 31 20.80 -10.54 11.37
C LYS A 31 19.74 -9.91 12.27
N SER A 32 19.36 -8.66 12.03
CA SER A 32 18.42 -7.94 12.89
C SER A 32 17.00 -8.38 12.61
N ARG A 33 16.25 -8.67 13.67
CA ARG A 33 14.80 -8.92 13.58
C ARG A 33 14.05 -7.75 12.94
N THR A 34 14.54 -6.52 13.13
CA THR A 34 13.99 -5.31 12.50
C THR A 34 14.05 -5.37 10.98
N ASN A 35 15.10 -5.96 10.39
CA ASN A 35 15.21 -6.12 8.94
C ASN A 35 14.04 -6.96 8.40
N ASP A 36 13.85 -8.15 8.99
CA ASP A 36 12.76 -9.06 8.62
C ASP A 36 11.38 -8.42 8.81
N GLN A 37 11.18 -7.70 9.91
CA GLN A 37 9.91 -7.05 10.24
C GLN A 37 9.54 -5.98 9.21
N MET A 38 10.47 -5.09 8.87
CA MET A 38 10.23 -4.03 7.89
C MET A 38 9.94 -4.60 6.50
N VAL A 39 10.74 -5.57 6.05
CA VAL A 39 10.53 -6.21 4.74
C VAL A 39 9.19 -6.97 4.70
N GLN A 40 8.82 -7.65 5.79
CA GLN A 40 7.52 -8.33 5.87
C GLN A 40 6.34 -7.37 5.95
N ALA A 41 6.45 -6.25 6.66
CA ALA A 41 5.40 -5.23 6.71
C ALA A 41 5.15 -4.66 5.31
N ALA A 42 6.20 -4.29 4.58
CA ALA A 42 6.10 -3.82 3.20
C ALA A 42 5.48 -4.88 2.26
N ARG A 43 5.91 -6.15 2.39
CA ARG A 43 5.37 -7.27 1.62
C ARG A 43 3.89 -7.49 1.93
N SER A 44 3.53 -7.56 3.19
CA SER A 44 2.17 -7.77 3.69
C SER A 44 1.23 -6.69 3.17
N GLY A 45 1.64 -5.42 3.27
CA GLY A 45 0.88 -4.29 2.74
C GLY A 45 0.51 -4.48 1.27
N LYS A 46 1.51 -4.78 0.44
CA LYS A 46 1.33 -5.03 -1.00
C LYS A 46 0.43 -6.25 -1.29
N GLN A 47 0.64 -7.37 -0.60
CA GLN A 47 -0.11 -8.60 -0.84
C GLN A 47 -1.60 -8.44 -0.49
N ASN A 48 -1.91 -7.81 0.63
CA ASN A 48 -3.30 -7.58 1.05
C ASN A 48 -4.09 -6.71 0.03
N ILE A 49 -3.43 -5.79 -0.70
CA ILE A 49 -4.07 -5.03 -1.77
C ILE A 49 -4.49 -5.94 -2.93
N ALA A 50 -3.60 -6.84 -3.37
CA ALA A 50 -3.87 -7.78 -4.47
C ALA A 50 -4.89 -8.86 -4.08
N GLU A 51 -4.74 -9.43 -2.89
CA GLU A 51 -5.68 -10.40 -2.33
C GLU A 51 -7.07 -9.78 -2.19
N GLY A 52 -7.15 -8.57 -1.63
CA GLY A 52 -8.40 -7.81 -1.50
C GLY A 52 -9.11 -7.61 -2.84
N TYR A 53 -8.38 -7.14 -3.85
CA TYR A 53 -8.95 -6.91 -5.19
C TYR A 53 -9.53 -8.20 -5.81
N SER A 54 -8.94 -9.34 -5.48
CA SER A 54 -9.32 -10.64 -6.03
C SER A 54 -10.55 -11.26 -5.33
N LEU A 55 -11.05 -10.66 -4.25
CA LEU A 55 -12.23 -11.13 -3.55
C LEU A 55 -13.53 -10.74 -4.27
N ALA A 56 -14.49 -11.67 -4.29
CA ALA A 56 -15.84 -11.38 -4.77
C ALA A 56 -16.63 -10.46 -3.82
N SER A 57 -16.31 -10.49 -2.52
CA SER A 57 -16.98 -9.68 -1.50
C SER A 57 -16.30 -8.32 -1.34
N THR A 58 -17.06 -7.24 -1.56
CA THR A 58 -16.61 -5.87 -1.28
C THR A 58 -16.24 -5.66 0.19
N GLU A 59 -16.97 -6.27 1.12
CA GLU A 59 -16.65 -6.21 2.56
C GLU A 59 -15.28 -6.85 2.85
N GLY A 60 -15.04 -8.03 2.27
CA GLY A 60 -13.75 -8.71 2.38
C GLY A 60 -12.62 -7.87 1.79
N TYR A 61 -12.88 -7.20 0.66
CA TYR A 61 -11.91 -6.29 0.06
C TYR A 61 -11.59 -5.11 1.00
N ILE A 62 -12.61 -4.43 1.52
CA ILE A 62 -12.44 -3.31 2.47
C ILE A 62 -11.61 -3.75 3.68
N LYS A 63 -11.88 -4.94 4.22
CA LYS A 63 -11.12 -5.50 5.35
C LYS A 63 -9.63 -5.68 5.01
N LEU A 64 -9.31 -6.27 3.85
CA LEU A 64 -7.91 -6.46 3.45
C LEU A 64 -7.20 -5.14 3.15
N LEU A 65 -7.89 -4.11 2.63
CA LEU A 65 -7.32 -2.76 2.56
C LEU A 65 -7.02 -2.18 3.94
N GLY A 66 -7.86 -2.47 4.94
CA GLY A 66 -7.59 -2.13 6.34
C GLY A 66 -6.32 -2.80 6.88
N VAL A 67 -6.11 -4.08 6.59
CA VAL A 67 -4.87 -4.81 6.94
C VAL A 67 -3.66 -4.21 6.22
N ALA A 68 -3.78 -3.92 4.92
CA ALA A 68 -2.72 -3.29 4.15
C ALA A 68 -2.30 -1.95 4.75
N LYS A 69 -3.28 -1.10 5.11
CA LYS A 69 -3.06 0.18 5.77
C LYS A 69 -2.36 0.02 7.11
N ALA A 70 -2.72 -1.00 7.90
CA ALA A 70 -2.06 -1.29 9.17
C ALA A 70 -0.58 -1.67 8.96
N SER A 71 -0.28 -2.53 7.98
CA SER A 71 1.11 -2.90 7.67
C SER A 71 1.98 -1.70 7.24
N PHE A 72 1.44 -0.76 6.45
CA PHE A 72 2.19 0.46 6.11
C PHE A 72 2.30 1.46 7.28
N LYS A 73 1.37 1.41 8.25
CA LYS A 73 1.48 2.18 9.50
C LYS A 73 2.57 1.62 10.41
N GLU A 74 2.68 0.30 10.53
CA GLU A 74 3.78 -0.37 11.23
C GLU A 74 5.12 0.00 10.58
N LEU A 75 5.22 -0.13 9.26
CA LEU A 75 6.42 0.25 8.53
C LEU A 75 6.79 1.74 8.67
N SER A 76 5.80 2.63 8.76
CA SER A 76 6.04 4.05 9.05
C SER A 76 6.69 4.23 10.42
N ALA A 77 6.17 3.53 11.44
CA ALA A 77 6.73 3.58 12.79
C ALA A 77 8.17 3.01 12.83
N ASP A 78 8.45 1.96 12.07
CA ASP A 78 9.81 1.42 11.95
C ASP A 78 10.80 2.45 11.38
N TYR A 79 10.40 3.27 10.40
CA TYR A 79 11.25 4.35 9.88
C TYR A 79 11.43 5.49 10.89
N GLU A 80 10.37 5.86 11.63
CA GLU A 80 10.46 6.84 12.71
C GLU A 80 11.41 6.36 13.81
N ASP A 81 11.35 5.08 14.18
CA ASP A 81 12.25 4.45 15.13
C ASP A 81 13.69 4.40 14.62
N TYR A 82 13.90 4.04 13.35
CA TYR A 82 15.23 4.06 12.75
C TYR A 82 15.84 5.47 12.81
N LEU A 83 15.08 6.50 12.42
CA LEU A 83 15.54 7.89 12.46
C LEU A 83 15.90 8.31 13.90
N ARG A 84 15.00 8.06 14.85
CA ARG A 84 15.18 8.40 16.27
C ARG A 84 16.40 7.70 16.90
N GLN A 85 16.53 6.38 16.69
CA GLN A 85 17.59 5.58 17.30
C GLN A 85 18.98 5.94 16.74
N ASN A 86 19.05 6.41 15.51
CA ASN A 86 20.29 6.86 14.86
C ASN A 86 20.54 8.36 15.00
N LYS A 87 19.74 9.09 15.79
CA LYS A 87 19.83 10.56 15.99
C LYS A 87 19.73 11.35 14.67
N LEU A 88 18.91 10.86 13.75
CA LEU A 88 18.62 11.51 12.48
C LEU A 88 17.32 12.30 12.58
N THR A 89 17.20 13.33 11.75
CA THR A 89 16.05 14.25 11.80
C THR A 89 14.86 13.67 11.06
N ILE A 90 13.71 13.63 11.72
CA ILE A 90 12.42 13.42 11.05
C ILE A 90 11.98 14.75 10.44
N TRP A 91 11.80 14.80 9.13
CA TRP A 91 11.46 16.02 8.43
C TRP A 91 9.98 16.32 8.55
N ILE A 92 9.66 17.60 8.79
CA ILE A 92 8.28 18.05 8.95
C ILE A 92 7.52 18.04 7.62
N LYS A 93 6.19 18.03 7.71
CA LYS A 93 5.29 17.98 6.56
C LYS A 93 5.56 19.07 5.50
N ASP A 94 5.98 20.27 5.93
CA ASP A 94 6.16 21.42 5.04
C ASP A 94 7.62 21.64 4.60
N ASP A 95 8.51 20.68 4.92
CA ASP A 95 9.88 20.71 4.43
C ASP A 95 9.91 20.66 2.88
N PRO A 96 10.64 21.57 2.21
CA PRO A 96 10.76 21.58 0.76
C PRO A 96 11.21 20.23 0.16
N ARG A 97 12.04 19.47 0.88
CA ARG A 97 12.54 18.17 0.42
C ARG A 97 11.44 17.11 0.44
N ILE A 98 10.53 17.19 1.42
CA ILE A 98 9.35 16.31 1.49
C ILE A 98 8.38 16.58 0.33
N ARG A 99 8.27 17.82 -0.14
CA ARG A 99 7.44 18.13 -1.32
C ARG A 99 7.91 17.36 -2.55
N ALA A 100 9.22 17.30 -2.79
CA ALA A 100 9.77 16.54 -3.92
C ALA A 100 9.38 15.05 -3.86
N PHE A 101 9.36 14.44 -2.68
CA PHE A 101 8.90 13.06 -2.53
C PHE A 101 7.39 12.93 -2.79
N ARG A 102 6.58 13.87 -2.31
CA ARG A 102 5.13 13.86 -2.54
C ARG A 102 4.73 14.05 -3.99
N ASP A 103 5.58 14.68 -4.79
CA ASP A 103 5.34 14.88 -6.22
C ASP A 103 5.62 13.61 -7.03
N PHE A 104 6.29 12.61 -6.46
CA PHE A 104 6.48 11.31 -7.09
C PHE A 104 5.13 10.65 -7.42
N ARG A 105 5.03 10.09 -8.62
CA ARG A 105 3.86 9.33 -9.09
C ARG A 105 4.35 7.95 -9.53
N ALA A 106 3.93 6.93 -8.81
CA ALA A 106 4.26 5.55 -9.12
C ALA A 106 3.51 5.11 -10.39
N SER A 107 4.21 4.49 -11.33
CA SER A 107 3.69 3.98 -12.59
C SER A 107 4.51 2.78 -13.07
N TRP A 108 3.92 1.90 -13.86
CA TRP A 108 4.69 0.86 -14.57
C TRP A 108 5.48 1.47 -15.72
N ILE A 109 6.71 1.02 -15.91
CA ILE A 109 7.54 1.39 -17.08
C ILE A 109 7.41 0.38 -18.22
N ASP A 110 6.83 -0.80 -17.94
CA ASP A 110 6.57 -1.87 -18.88
C ASP A 110 5.06 -2.15 -19.03
N SER A 111 4.65 -2.74 -20.14
CA SER A 111 3.24 -3.10 -20.40
C SER A 111 2.75 -4.28 -19.56
N GLU A 112 3.67 -5.10 -19.07
CA GLU A 112 3.39 -6.33 -18.34
C GLU A 112 3.15 -6.05 -16.85
N GLY A 113 3.59 -4.89 -16.35
CA GLY A 113 3.48 -4.46 -14.96
C GLY A 113 4.37 -5.25 -14.04
N ASN A 114 5.64 -5.40 -14.43
CA ASN A 114 6.67 -6.06 -13.64
C ASN A 114 7.64 -5.05 -13.03
N TYR A 115 7.82 -3.89 -13.66
CA TYR A 115 8.81 -2.90 -13.26
C TYR A 115 8.13 -1.56 -12.99
N PRO A 116 8.02 -1.13 -11.73
CA PRO A 116 7.58 0.21 -11.44
C PRO A 116 8.70 1.20 -11.76
N ASN A 117 8.36 2.47 -11.98
CA ASN A 117 9.35 3.54 -11.99
C ASN A 117 9.96 3.68 -10.58
N THR A 118 11.25 3.97 -10.53
CA THR A 118 11.98 4.14 -9.26
C THR A 118 12.39 5.59 -9.11
N PRO A 119 12.11 6.26 -7.98
CA PRO A 119 12.62 7.59 -7.73
C PRO A 119 14.15 7.56 -7.58
N LYS A 120 14.77 8.73 -7.63
CA LYS A 120 16.20 8.84 -7.32
C LYS A 120 16.44 8.38 -5.88
N ILE A 121 17.21 7.30 -5.71
CA ILE A 121 17.52 6.73 -4.40
C ILE A 121 18.48 7.67 -3.65
N PRO A 122 18.13 8.13 -2.44
CA PRO A 122 19.03 8.95 -1.63
C PRO A 122 20.28 8.21 -1.17
N ASN A 123 21.38 8.96 -1.04
CA ASN A 123 22.65 8.40 -0.56
C ASN A 123 22.78 8.41 0.97
N SER A 124 22.06 9.29 1.66
CA SER A 124 22.07 9.37 3.12
C SER A 124 20.95 8.52 3.74
N PRO A 125 21.19 7.86 4.89
CA PRO A 125 20.15 7.10 5.59
C PRO A 125 19.00 8.00 6.05
N GLU A 126 19.28 9.26 6.43
CA GLU A 126 18.25 10.22 6.87
C GLU A 126 17.26 10.54 5.74
N GLU A 127 17.78 10.93 4.57
CA GLU A 127 16.94 11.28 3.43
C GLU A 127 16.15 10.07 2.91
N PHE A 128 16.79 8.89 2.86
CA PHE A 128 16.12 7.68 2.40
C PHE A 128 15.01 7.24 3.37
N ALA A 129 15.26 7.24 4.67
CA ALA A 129 14.23 6.92 5.67
C ALA A 129 13.08 7.93 5.64
N ASN A 130 13.35 9.24 5.49
CA ASN A 130 12.30 10.25 5.36
C ASN A 130 11.50 10.12 4.06
N MET A 131 12.13 9.73 2.94
CA MET A 131 11.45 9.43 1.68
C MET A 131 10.49 8.26 1.84
N LEU A 132 10.97 7.15 2.42
CA LEU A 132 10.17 5.94 2.64
C LEU A 132 9.03 6.15 3.64
N LEU A 133 9.28 6.89 4.73
CA LEU A 133 8.26 7.35 5.67
C LEU A 133 7.18 8.16 4.94
N THR A 134 7.57 9.09 4.07
CA THR A 134 6.63 9.90 3.26
C THR A 134 5.78 9.02 2.35
N PHE A 135 6.39 8.04 1.67
CA PHE A 135 5.65 7.12 0.81
C PHE A 135 4.66 6.25 1.58
N CYS A 136 5.03 5.74 2.75
CA CYS A 136 4.11 4.98 3.60
C CYS A 136 2.93 5.87 4.06
N GLN A 137 3.18 7.14 4.39
CA GLN A 137 2.11 8.09 4.73
C GLN A 137 1.19 8.37 3.53
N MET A 138 1.74 8.53 2.32
CA MET A 138 0.95 8.66 1.09
C MET A 138 0.11 7.42 0.83
N GLU A 139 0.70 6.23 0.94
CA GLU A 139 0.02 4.96 0.70
C GLU A 139 -1.12 4.72 1.70
N THR A 140 -0.88 4.97 3.00
CA THR A 140 -1.94 4.85 4.02
C THR A 140 -3.12 5.82 3.78
N TYR A 141 -2.86 7.00 3.21
CA TYR A 141 -3.92 7.93 2.80
C TYR A 141 -4.66 7.43 1.56
N MET A 142 -3.94 6.93 0.55
CA MET A 142 -4.54 6.39 -0.67
C MET A 142 -5.41 5.16 -0.38
N LEU A 143 -4.94 4.24 0.46
CA LEU A 143 -5.69 3.06 0.91
C LEU A 143 -6.96 3.46 1.68
N TYR A 144 -6.88 4.49 2.52
CA TYR A 144 -8.05 5.03 3.20
C TYR A 144 -9.09 5.55 2.21
N LYS A 145 -8.68 6.36 1.23
CA LYS A 145 -9.59 6.89 0.20
C LYS A 145 -10.19 5.78 -0.68
N GLN A 146 -9.40 4.75 -0.99
CA GLN A 146 -9.87 3.58 -1.73
C GLN A 146 -10.91 2.79 -0.93
N GLY A 147 -10.69 2.59 0.37
CA GLY A 147 -11.66 1.95 1.27
C GLY A 147 -12.99 2.70 1.31
N LEU A 148 -12.97 4.04 1.51
CA LEU A 148 -14.17 4.87 1.49
C LEU A 148 -14.96 4.75 0.17
N ALA A 149 -14.25 4.71 -0.97
CA ALA A 149 -14.90 4.56 -2.27
C ALA A 149 -15.58 3.18 -2.43
N LEU A 150 -14.98 2.12 -1.88
CA LEU A 150 -15.59 0.79 -1.87
C LEU A 150 -16.78 0.71 -0.91
N GLU A 151 -16.71 1.37 0.25
CA GLU A 151 -17.83 1.48 1.18
C GLU A 151 -19.03 2.20 0.54
N GLU A 152 -18.79 3.34 -0.10
CA GLU A 152 -19.84 4.07 -0.82
C GLU A 152 -20.46 3.22 -1.94
N LYS A 153 -19.62 2.49 -2.68
CA LYS A 153 -20.08 1.56 -3.72
C LYS A 153 -20.94 0.44 -3.13
N PHE A 154 -20.52 -0.15 -2.01
CA PHE A 154 -21.25 -1.22 -1.33
C PHE A 154 -22.64 -0.73 -0.88
N VAL A 155 -22.72 0.47 -0.29
CA VAL A 155 -23.99 1.07 0.13
C VAL A 155 -24.94 1.30 -1.06
N LYS A 156 -24.41 1.71 -2.22
CA LYS A 156 -25.22 1.99 -3.42
C LYS A 156 -25.65 0.72 -4.17
N GLU A 157 -24.77 -0.25 -4.33
CA GLU A 157 -24.96 -1.41 -5.22
C GLU A 157 -25.37 -2.70 -4.48
N GLY A 158 -25.25 -2.71 -3.15
CA GLY A 158 -25.46 -3.90 -2.32
C GLY A 158 -24.30 -4.90 -2.40
N GLY A 159 -24.34 -5.87 -1.49
CA GLY A 159 -23.28 -6.88 -1.38
C GLY A 159 -23.38 -8.01 -2.41
N PHE A 160 -22.28 -8.76 -2.58
CA PHE A 160 -22.27 -9.93 -3.46
C PHE A 160 -23.36 -10.96 -3.08
N SER A 161 -23.44 -11.34 -1.80
CA SER A 161 -24.42 -12.31 -1.30
C SER A 161 -25.86 -11.81 -1.46
N GLU A 162 -26.10 -10.53 -1.19
CA GLU A 162 -27.40 -9.88 -1.38
C GLU A 162 -27.84 -9.92 -2.85
N ASN A 163 -26.92 -9.59 -3.75
CA ASN A 163 -27.18 -9.59 -5.19
C ASN A 163 -27.40 -11.01 -5.74
N LEU A 164 -26.68 -12.02 -5.24
CA LEU A 164 -26.96 -13.43 -5.55
C LEU A 164 -28.34 -13.85 -5.05
N PHE A 165 -28.72 -13.45 -3.83
CA PHE A 165 -30.03 -13.73 -3.28
C PHE A 165 -31.15 -13.10 -4.12
N LYS A 166 -31.02 -11.82 -4.51
CA LYS A 166 -31.95 -11.13 -5.42
C LYS A 166 -32.09 -11.88 -6.75
N LYS A 167 -30.97 -12.29 -7.38
CA LYS A 167 -30.98 -13.07 -8.64
C LYS A 167 -31.67 -14.42 -8.49
N ARG A 168 -31.46 -15.11 -7.36
CA ARG A 168 -32.12 -16.40 -7.06
C ARG A 168 -33.63 -16.24 -6.94
N LEU A 169 -34.09 -15.20 -6.22
CA LEU A 169 -35.51 -14.91 -6.10
C LEU A 169 -36.13 -14.56 -7.45
N ALA A 170 -35.48 -13.68 -8.23
CA ALA A 170 -35.97 -13.32 -9.57
C ALA A 170 -36.21 -14.57 -10.44
N ARG A 171 -35.24 -15.48 -10.53
CA ARG A 171 -35.41 -16.76 -11.28
C ARG A 171 -36.60 -17.57 -10.77
N LYS A 172 -36.75 -17.74 -9.46
CA LYS A 172 -37.86 -18.49 -8.85
C LYS A 172 -39.23 -17.92 -9.24
N TYR A 173 -39.35 -16.59 -9.31
CA TYR A 173 -40.64 -15.92 -9.58
C TYR A 173 -40.87 -15.59 -11.07
N SER A 174 -39.84 -15.62 -11.93
CA SER A 174 -39.96 -15.50 -13.39
C SER A 174 -40.28 -16.83 -14.10
N SER A 175 -40.46 -17.92 -13.36
CA SER A 175 -40.77 -19.26 -13.88
C SER A 175 -42.28 -19.59 -13.86
N PHE A 176 -43.12 -18.57 -13.65
CA PHE A 176 -44.58 -18.59 -13.71
C PHE A 176 -45.05 -17.49 -14.66
#